data_AF-A0A2S2NK56-F1
#
_entry.id   AF-A0A2S2NK56-F1
#
_cell.length_a   1.000
_cell.length_b   1.000
_cell.length_c   1.000
_cell.angle_alpha   90.00
_cell.angle_beta   90.00
_cell.angle_gamma   90.00
#
_symmetry.space_group_name_H-M   'P 1'
#
loop_
_entity.id
_entity.type
_entity.pdbx_description
1 polymer ?
#
loop_
_entity_poly.entity_id
_entity_poly.type
_entity_poly.pdbx_seq_one_letter_code
_entity_poly.pdbx_strand_id
1 'polypeptide(L)'
;MCGKGIDRHLFCLYVVSKYLEVESPFLNKVLSEPWRLSTSQTPHGQTTQFDLKKFPNCISAGGGFGPVANDGYGVSYIIAGENLVFFHISSKKSSPHTDSNRFAIRIKEALNDMKSLHDDWNRSTKKT
;
A
#
# COMPACT_ATOMS: atom_id res chain seq x y z
N MET A 1 -2.05 -7.28 14.01
CA MET A 1 -2.84 -6.03 14.10
C MET A 1 -3.53 -6.00 15.46
N CYS A 2 -3.31 -4.97 16.30
CA CYS A 2 -3.79 -4.93 17.70
C CYS A 2 -4.92 -3.91 17.95
N GLY A 3 -5.60 -3.44 16.90
CA GLY A 3 -6.75 -2.53 17.04
C GLY A 3 -6.43 -1.09 17.49
N LYS A 4 -5.15 -0.68 17.50
CA LYS A 4 -4.73 0.68 17.93
C LYS A 4 -4.67 1.72 16.80
N GLY A 5 -5.24 1.42 15.63
CA GLY A 5 -5.37 2.37 14.53
C GLY A 5 -6.48 3.38 14.80
N ILE A 6 -6.35 4.61 14.30
CA ILE A 6 -7.26 5.71 14.64
C ILE A 6 -8.47 5.82 13.71
N ASP A 7 -8.36 5.39 12.45
CA ASP A 7 -9.37 5.64 11.41
C ASP A 7 -10.76 5.14 11.79
N ARG A 8 -10.85 3.91 12.30
CA ARG A 8 -12.12 3.31 12.71
C ARG A 8 -12.68 3.93 13.99
N HIS A 9 -11.80 4.40 14.88
CA HIS A 9 -12.21 5.14 16.06
C HIS A 9 -12.78 6.52 15.68
N LEU A 10 -12.07 7.28 14.84
CA LEU A 10 -12.54 8.57 14.31
C LEU A 10 -13.84 8.42 13.50
N PHE A 11 -13.97 7.37 12.70
CA PHE A 11 -15.20 7.06 11.99
C PHE A 11 -16.38 6.80 12.95
N CYS A 12 -16.15 6.06 14.05
CA CYS A 12 -17.17 5.85 15.07
C CYS A 12 -17.61 7.18 15.71
N LEU A 13 -16.67 8.05 16.08
CA LEU A 13 -16.97 9.39 16.62
C LEU A 13 -17.79 10.22 15.63
N TYR A 14 -17.48 10.14 14.33
CA TYR A 14 -18.27 10.79 13.28
C TYR A 14 -19.70 10.25 13.18
N VAL A 15 -19.88 8.93 13.20
CA VAL A 15 -21.22 8.32 13.17
C VAL A 15 -22.04 8.75 14.39
N VAL A 16 -21.43 8.74 15.58
CA VAL A 16 -22.09 9.20 16.82
C VAL A 16 -22.41 10.69 16.77
N SER A 17 -21.52 11.54 16.25
CA SER A 17 -21.79 12.97 16.15
C SER A 17 -22.94 13.28 15.20
N LYS A 18 -23.09 12.51 14.11
CA LYS A 18 -24.25 12.61 13.21
C LYS A 18 -25.55 12.19 13.90
N TYR A 19 -25.52 11.11 14.68
CA TYR A 19 -26.70 10.67 15.44
C TYR A 19 -27.14 11.69 16.51
N LEU A 20 -26.18 12.29 17.22
CA LEU A 20 -26.44 13.30 18.25
C LEU A 20 -26.64 14.72 17.68
N GLU A 21 -26.58 14.88 16.35
CA GLU A 21 -26.66 16.18 15.67
C GLU A 21 -25.62 17.21 16.17
N VAL A 22 -24.46 16.73 16.63
CA VAL A 22 -23.35 17.57 17.09
C VAL A 22 -22.38 17.81 15.95
N GLU A 23 -22.12 19.08 15.67
CA GLU A 23 -21.06 19.47 14.75
C GLU A 23 -19.69 19.43 15.44
N SER A 24 -18.70 18.84 14.76
CA SER A 24 -17.33 18.81 15.22
C SER A 24 -16.39 19.36 14.13
N PRO A 25 -15.85 20.58 14.32
CA PRO A 25 -14.84 21.14 13.41
C PRO A 25 -13.62 20.24 13.24
N PHE A 26 -13.25 19.51 14.31
CA PHE A 26 -12.17 18.54 14.27
C PHE A 26 -12.48 17.36 13.33
N LEU A 27 -13.66 16.74 13.47
CA LEU A 27 -14.04 15.60 12.63
C LEU A 27 -14.23 16.01 11.16
N ASN A 28 -14.77 17.20 10.91
CA ASN A 28 -14.90 17.75 9.56
C ASN A 28 -13.53 17.89 8.88
N LYS A 29 -12.53 18.38 9.62
CA LYS A 29 -11.17 18.56 9.09
C LYS A 29 -10.44 17.24 8.90
N VAL A 30 -10.48 16.33 9.88
CA VAL A 30 -9.67 15.10 9.81
C VAL A 30 -10.19 14.14 8.75
N LEU A 31 -11.49 14.18 8.45
CA LEU A 31 -12.11 13.30 7.45
C LEU A 31 -12.16 13.90 6.03
N SER A 32 -11.78 15.17 5.85
CA SER A 32 -11.77 15.80 4.53
C SER A 32 -10.56 15.43 3.66
N GLU A 33 -9.50 14.89 4.25
CA GLU A 33 -8.26 14.58 3.54
C GLU A 33 -8.45 13.38 2.59
N PRO A 34 -8.14 13.52 1.28
CA PRO A 34 -8.31 12.45 0.32
C PRO A 34 -7.20 11.40 0.43
N TRP A 35 -7.59 10.13 0.34
CA TRP A 35 -6.66 9.00 0.27
C TRP A 35 -6.06 8.87 -1.13
N ARG A 36 -5.05 9.71 -1.45
CA ARG A 36 -4.38 9.71 -2.76
C ARG A 36 -3.56 8.47 -3.06
N LEU A 37 -3.21 7.68 -2.05
CA LEU A 37 -2.55 6.40 -2.22
C LEU A 37 -3.28 5.36 -1.40
N SER A 38 -4.01 4.47 -2.09
CA SER A 38 -4.65 3.32 -1.47
C SER A 38 -3.84 2.07 -1.77
N THR A 39 -3.41 1.35 -0.74
CA THR A 39 -2.53 0.18 -0.88
C THR A 39 -3.06 -1.04 -0.16
N SER A 40 -2.76 -2.22 -0.69
CA SER A 40 -2.92 -3.46 0.07
C SER A 40 -1.89 -4.50 -0.34
N GLN A 41 -1.42 -5.27 0.64
CA GLN A 41 -0.72 -6.52 0.37
C GLN A 41 -1.75 -7.64 0.22
N THR A 42 -1.63 -8.43 -0.85
CA THR A 42 -2.27 -9.74 -0.91
C THR A 42 -1.18 -10.80 -0.67
N PRO A 43 -1.21 -11.53 0.45
CA PRO A 43 -0.26 -12.62 0.66
C PRO A 43 -0.47 -13.70 -0.40
N HIS A 44 0.63 -14.19 -0.99
CA HIS A 44 0.57 -15.25 -2.00
C HIS A 44 0.02 -16.56 -1.38
N GLY A 45 0.43 -16.85 -0.15
CA GLY A 45 -0.15 -17.90 0.69
C GLY A 45 -0.37 -17.38 2.11
N GLN A 46 -1.52 -17.70 2.69
CA GLN A 46 -1.86 -17.34 4.09
C GLN A 46 -1.64 -18.49 5.07
N THR A 47 -1.39 -19.71 4.56
CA THR A 47 -1.25 -20.93 5.35
C THR A 47 -0.08 -21.75 4.85
N THR A 48 0.33 -22.75 5.63
CA THR A 48 1.39 -23.70 5.26
C THR A 48 0.90 -24.82 4.33
N GLN A 49 -0.36 -24.76 3.87
CA GLN A 49 -0.95 -25.85 3.08
C GLN A 49 -0.43 -25.91 1.63
N PHE A 50 0.21 -24.85 1.13
CA PHE A 50 0.71 -24.79 -0.24
C PHE A 50 2.18 -24.36 -0.30
N ASP A 51 3.02 -25.19 -0.91
CA ASP A 51 4.45 -24.97 -1.05
C ASP A 51 4.79 -24.44 -2.44
N LEU A 52 4.99 -23.12 -2.53
CA LEU A 52 5.36 -22.44 -3.78
C LEU A 52 6.73 -22.83 -4.32
N LYS A 53 7.62 -23.42 -3.49
CA LYS A 53 8.91 -23.94 -3.98
C LYS A 53 8.71 -25.25 -4.73
N LYS A 54 7.75 -26.08 -4.31
CA LYS A 54 7.38 -27.33 -5.01
C LYS A 54 6.54 -27.07 -6.25
N PHE A 55 5.73 -26.02 -6.25
CA PHE A 55 4.84 -25.67 -7.36
C PHE A 55 5.08 -24.24 -7.88
N PRO A 56 6.26 -23.96 -8.46
CA PRO A 56 6.63 -22.61 -8.89
C PRO A 56 5.71 -22.05 -9.99
N ASN A 57 5.10 -22.92 -10.79
CA ASN A 57 4.18 -22.52 -11.86
C ASN A 57 2.83 -21.98 -11.34
N CYS A 58 2.56 -22.12 -10.03
CA CYS A 58 1.37 -21.55 -9.40
C CYS A 58 1.60 -20.11 -8.90
N ILE A 59 2.80 -19.55 -9.11
CA ILE A 59 3.08 -18.16 -8.77
C ILE A 59 2.34 -17.23 -9.74
N SER A 60 1.35 -16.49 -9.23
CA SER A 60 0.62 -15.46 -9.97
C SER A 60 0.80 -14.05 -9.37
N ALA A 61 0.64 -13.03 -10.22
CA ALA A 61 0.60 -11.63 -9.84
C ALA A 61 -0.72 -11.20 -9.16
N GLY A 62 -1.71 -12.10 -9.11
CA GLY A 62 -3.01 -11.85 -8.50
C GLY A 62 -3.78 -10.72 -9.19
N GLY A 63 -4.52 -9.92 -8.41
CA GLY A 63 -5.34 -8.82 -8.90
C GLY A 63 -5.07 -7.51 -8.17
N GLY A 64 -5.68 -6.44 -8.67
CA GLY A 64 -5.63 -5.12 -8.05
C GLY A 64 -6.98 -4.40 -8.07
N PHE A 65 -6.95 -3.13 -7.71
CA PHE A 65 -8.13 -2.27 -7.56
C PHE A 65 -7.84 -0.87 -8.11
N GLY A 66 -8.90 -0.12 -8.42
CA GLY A 66 -8.81 1.26 -8.89
C GLY A 66 -8.45 2.25 -7.77
N PRO A 67 -8.02 3.48 -8.10
CA PRO A 67 -7.76 4.51 -7.10
C PRO A 67 -9.06 4.99 -6.42
N VAL A 68 -8.98 5.33 -5.14
CA VAL A 68 -10.12 5.84 -4.35
C VAL A 68 -10.28 7.37 -4.45
N ALA A 69 -9.26 8.06 -4.94
CA ALA A 69 -9.28 9.48 -5.25
C ALA A 69 -9.15 9.71 -6.77
N ASN A 70 -9.69 10.83 -7.28
CA ASN A 70 -9.58 11.17 -8.71
C ASN A 70 -8.13 11.42 -9.13
N ASP A 71 -7.33 12.00 -8.24
CA ASP A 71 -5.92 12.34 -8.39
C ASP A 71 -4.99 11.37 -7.63
N GLY A 72 -5.46 10.14 -7.39
CA GLY A 72 -4.73 9.14 -6.62
C GLY A 72 -4.34 7.87 -7.38
N TYR A 73 -3.73 6.95 -6.65
CA TYR A 73 -3.31 5.63 -7.10
C TYR A 73 -3.97 4.51 -6.27
N GLY A 74 -4.29 3.40 -6.94
CA GLY A 74 -4.54 2.11 -6.30
C GLY A 74 -3.33 1.20 -6.52
N VAL A 75 -2.75 0.67 -5.43
CA VAL A 75 -1.54 -0.15 -5.50
C VAL A 75 -1.73 -1.45 -4.70
N SER A 76 -1.91 -2.55 -5.43
CA SER A 76 -1.85 -3.89 -4.83
C SER A 76 -0.46 -4.47 -5.03
N TYR A 77 0.07 -5.18 -4.05
CA TYR A 77 1.33 -5.88 -4.19
C TYR A 77 1.30 -7.27 -3.57
N ILE A 78 2.09 -8.17 -4.15
CA ILE A 78 2.26 -9.55 -3.71
C ILE A 78 3.74 -9.83 -3.60
N ILE A 79 4.19 -10.20 -2.39
CA ILE A 79 5.53 -10.73 -2.16
C ILE A 79 5.45 -12.24 -2.41
N ALA A 80 6.12 -12.70 -3.46
CA ALA A 80 6.09 -14.09 -3.90
C ALA A 80 7.45 -14.75 -3.61
N GLY A 81 7.53 -15.47 -2.49
CA GLY A 81 8.79 -16.06 -2.03
C GLY A 81 9.80 -14.99 -1.58
N GLU A 82 11.07 -15.22 -1.89
CA GLU A 82 12.20 -14.40 -1.40
C GLU A 82 12.81 -13.47 -2.46
N ASN A 83 12.38 -13.60 -3.72
CA ASN A 83 13.09 -13.01 -4.86
C ASN A 83 12.17 -12.26 -5.83
N LEU A 84 10.86 -12.18 -5.54
CA LEU A 84 9.90 -11.58 -6.46
C LEU A 84 8.82 -10.79 -5.72
N VAL A 85 8.55 -9.58 -6.23
CA VAL A 85 7.44 -8.75 -5.79
C VAL A 85 6.65 -8.31 -7.02
N PHE A 86 5.35 -8.59 -7.02
CA PHE A 86 4.43 -8.10 -8.03
C PHE A 86 3.80 -6.79 -7.55
N PHE A 87 3.68 -5.82 -8.44
CA PHE A 87 2.92 -4.59 -8.22
C PHE A 87 1.84 -4.46 -9.30
N HIS A 88 0.60 -4.28 -8.87
CA HIS A 88 -0.50 -3.84 -9.72
C HIS A 88 -0.82 -2.38 -9.36
N ILE A 89 -0.54 -1.47 -10.29
CA ILE A 89 -0.68 -0.02 -10.09
C ILE A 89 -1.77 0.50 -11.03
N SER A 90 -2.72 1.23 -10.47
CA SER A 90 -3.81 1.85 -11.20
C SER A 90 -3.89 3.34 -10.90
N SER A 91 -4.30 4.13 -11.90
CA SER A 91 -4.59 5.55 -11.78
C SER A 91 -5.65 5.94 -12.83
N LYS A 92 -6.33 7.07 -12.63
CA LYS A 92 -7.31 7.55 -13.62
C LYS A 92 -6.59 8.27 -14.76
N LYS A 93 -6.85 7.87 -16.01
CA LYS A 93 -6.32 8.54 -17.21
C LYS A 93 -6.73 10.02 -17.31
N SER A 94 -7.86 10.38 -16.70
CA SER A 94 -8.37 11.76 -16.68
C SER A 94 -7.62 12.69 -15.73
N SER A 95 -6.77 12.17 -14.84
CA SER A 95 -6.01 13.01 -13.92
C SER A 95 -4.65 13.39 -14.53
N PRO A 96 -4.34 14.69 -14.71
CA PRO A 96 -3.04 15.11 -15.22
C PRO A 96 -1.90 14.91 -14.20
N HIS A 97 -2.23 14.63 -12.94
CA HIS A 97 -1.26 14.47 -11.86
C HIS A 97 -0.77 13.02 -11.70
N THR A 98 -1.48 12.05 -12.26
CA THR A 98 -1.21 10.62 -12.04
C THR A 98 -0.81 9.87 -13.29
N ASP A 99 0.19 8.99 -13.18
CA ASP A 99 0.60 8.10 -14.27
C ASP A 99 1.12 6.78 -13.67
N SER A 100 0.44 5.68 -13.97
CA SER A 100 0.75 4.36 -13.41
C SER A 100 2.12 3.84 -13.84
N ASN A 101 2.55 4.10 -15.08
CA ASN A 101 3.85 3.66 -15.59
C ASN A 101 4.98 4.46 -14.95
N ARG A 102 4.82 5.78 -14.86
CA ARG A 102 5.75 6.66 -14.17
C ARG A 102 5.87 6.26 -12.69
N PHE A 103 4.76 5.97 -12.02
CA PHE A 103 4.78 5.55 -10.63
C PHE A 103 5.45 4.18 -10.43
N ALA A 104 5.26 3.24 -11.36
CA ALA A 104 5.97 1.96 -11.36
C ALA A 104 7.51 2.14 -11.45
N ILE A 105 7.97 3.05 -12.31
CA ILE A 105 9.39 3.41 -12.42
C ILE A 105 9.89 3.97 -11.08
N ARG A 106 9.14 4.88 -10.45
CA ARG A 106 9.51 5.46 -9.15
C ARG A 106 9.56 4.42 -8.02
N ILE A 107 8.66 3.45 -7.99
CA ILE A 107 8.72 2.34 -7.03
C ILE A 107 10.00 1.52 -7.24
N LYS A 108 10.34 1.20 -8.50
CA LYS A 108 11.56 0.46 -8.82
C LYS A 108 12.82 1.21 -8.37
N GLU A 109 12.89 2.51 -8.65
CA GLU A 109 13.98 3.38 -8.22
C GLU A 109 14.09 3.41 -6.69
N ALA A 110 12.99 3.68 -5.98
CA ALA A 110 12.98 3.72 -4.52
C ALA A 110 13.44 2.39 -3.88
N LEU A 111 13.01 1.24 -4.41
CA LEU A 111 13.47 -0.06 -3.92
C LEU A 111 14.97 -0.28 -4.15
N ASN A 112 15.50 0.16 -5.30
CA ASN A 112 16.94 0.10 -5.58
C ASN A 112 17.75 1.04 -4.68
N ASP A 113 17.23 2.23 -4.38
CA ASP A 113 17.86 3.18 -3.47
C ASP A 113 17.90 2.62 -2.05
N MET A 114 16.80 2.04 -1.56
CA MET A 114 16.76 1.35 -0.27
C MET A 114 17.76 0.20 -0.18
N LYS A 115 17.88 -0.60 -1.25
CA LYS A 115 18.88 -1.67 -1.33
C LYS A 115 20.30 -1.10 -1.26
N SER A 116 20.59 -0.07 -2.03
CA SER A 116 21.93 0.54 -2.08
C SER A 116 22.33 1.09 -0.70
N LEU A 117 21.39 1.77 -0.03
CA LEU A 117 21.60 2.28 1.33
C LEU A 117 21.89 1.14 2.34
N HIS A 118 21.18 0.03 2.24
CA HIS A 118 21.41 -1.14 3.08
C HIS A 118 22.79 -1.78 2.80
N ASP A 119 23.19 -1.89 1.54
CA ASP A 119 24.49 -2.46 1.16
C ASP A 119 25.65 -1.55 1.61
N ASP A 120 25.49 -0.23 1.52
CA ASP A 120 26.44 0.75 2.06
C ASP A 120 26.62 0.60 3.57
N TRP A 121 25.51 0.48 4.31
CA TRP A 121 25.53 0.27 5.76
C TRP A 121 26.24 -1.05 6.14
N ASN A 122 26.03 -2.13 5.40
CA ASN A 122 26.73 -3.40 5.65
C ASN A 122 28.23 -3.31 5.38
N ARG A 123 28.65 -2.49 4.40
CA ARG A 123 30.07 -2.26 4.09
C ARG A 123 30.76 -1.41 5.14
N SER A 124 30.06 -0.44 5.75
CA SER A 124 30.64 0.40 6.81
C SER A 124 30.78 -0.37 8.12
N THR A 125 29.79 -1.19 8.48
CA THR A 125 29.80 -1.97 9.74
C THR A 125 30.81 -3.12 9.76
N LYS A 126 31.06 -3.79 8.63
CA LYS A 126 32.09 -4.85 8.52
C LYS A 126 33.54 -4.36 8.55
N LYS A 127 33.77 -3.05 8.45
CA LYS A 127 35.12 -2.45 8.53
C LYS A 127 35.54 -2.10 9.96
N THR A 128 34.61 -2.19 10.92
CA THR A 128 34.84 -2.12 12.37
C THR A 128 34.88 -3.52 12.96
#